data_AF-A0AAU8IV66-F1
#
_entry.id   AF-A0AAU8IV66-F1
#
_cell.length_a   1.000
_cell.length_b   1.000
_cell.length_c   1.000
_cell.angle_alpha   90.00
_cell.angle_beta   90.00
_cell.angle_gamma   90.00
#
_symmetry.space_group_name_H-M   'P 1'
#
loop_
_entity.id
_entity.type
_entity.pdbx_description
1 polymer ?
#
loop_
_entity_poly.entity_id
_entity_poly.type
_entity_poly.pdbx_seq_one_letter_code
_entity_poly.pdbx_strand_id
1 'polypeptide(L)'
;MGTDSRDTITRAEKEKFHAGGVACNCSDSMMLVHLSRKHDRVSVISLPRDSLTEIPAYQEPDGTTREAHPAKINAAYAEGGAPLAVATVESMTGMRVDHFLQIDFRRFIDGVDAVDGVTVCTKRRLSDSATKLNLAPGRHRLAGGPSLQYVRSRHLDTSADLGRVQRQQRFLVNALRGAGLKKTLADPAKAAGLARTLLGSASVDQGFTASDLIALARELRRIPLKDMEFGTVPIAGFNELIPDVGSTLRWDRERADRLFATLREDRQVTKPGSRTQPLDPPRLQDQPVVRGDKYACA
;
A
#
# COMPACT_ATOMS: atom_id res chain seq x y z
N MET A 1 -3.42 0.04 4.53
CA MET A 1 -2.69 -1.21 4.80
C MET A 1 -3.39 -2.37 4.09
N GLY A 2 -2.65 -3.16 3.32
CA GLY A 2 -3.17 -4.42 2.76
C GLY A 2 -2.82 -5.59 3.68
N THR A 3 -3.78 -6.43 4.02
CA THR A 3 -3.56 -7.60 4.89
C THR A 3 -3.68 -8.90 4.10
N ASP A 4 -2.80 -9.86 4.41
CA ASP A 4 -2.85 -11.21 3.82
C ASP A 4 -3.87 -12.08 4.59
N SER A 5 -5.14 -11.73 4.45
CA SER A 5 -6.27 -12.42 5.08
C SER A 5 -6.88 -13.41 4.07
N ARG A 6 -6.14 -14.47 3.74
CA ARG A 6 -6.56 -15.48 2.75
C ARG A 6 -7.86 -16.18 3.15
N ASP A 7 -8.14 -16.25 4.44
CA ASP A 7 -9.39 -16.74 5.02
C ASP A 7 -10.64 -15.94 4.57
N THR A 8 -10.49 -14.72 4.07
CA THR A 8 -11.61 -13.89 3.57
C THR A 8 -12.14 -14.29 2.18
N ILE A 9 -11.44 -15.17 1.46
CA ILE A 9 -11.85 -15.65 0.13
C ILE A 9 -12.19 -17.15 0.15
N THR A 10 -13.12 -17.57 -0.72
CA THR A 10 -13.59 -18.95 -0.78
C THR A 10 -12.47 -19.90 -1.24
N ARG A 11 -12.61 -21.21 -0.95
CA ARG A 11 -11.66 -22.22 -1.43
C ARG A 11 -11.50 -22.19 -2.96
N ALA A 12 -12.61 -22.07 -3.69
CA ALA A 12 -12.59 -21.97 -5.16
C ALA A 12 -11.82 -20.72 -5.63
N GLU A 13 -11.95 -19.59 -4.92
CA GLU A 13 -11.19 -18.37 -5.23
C GLU A 13 -9.71 -18.48 -4.86
N LYS A 14 -9.36 -19.15 -3.75
CA LYS A 14 -7.97 -19.45 -3.40
C LYS A 14 -7.28 -20.26 -4.48
N GLU A 15 -7.98 -21.28 -5.01
CA GLU A 15 -7.50 -22.11 -6.11
C GLU A 15 -7.40 -21.29 -7.40
N LYS A 16 -8.45 -20.56 -7.77
CA LYS A 16 -8.52 -19.76 -9.00
C LYS A 16 -7.50 -18.62 -9.06
N PHE A 17 -7.28 -17.91 -7.95
CA PHE A 17 -6.40 -16.73 -7.88
C PHE A 17 -5.05 -17.04 -7.24
N HIS A 18 -4.74 -18.31 -7.00
CA HIS A 18 -3.48 -18.76 -6.40
C HIS A 18 -3.16 -18.00 -5.11
N ALA A 19 -4.15 -18.00 -4.21
CA ALA A 19 -4.12 -17.38 -2.90
C ALA A 19 -4.30 -18.40 -1.77
N GLY A 20 -3.89 -19.66 -2.01
CA GLY A 20 -3.84 -20.71 -0.98
C GLY A 20 -2.68 -20.54 0.01
N GLY A 21 -2.59 -21.38 1.05
CA GLY A 21 -1.59 -21.31 2.13
C GLY A 21 -2.16 -20.85 3.47
N VAL A 22 -1.33 -20.86 4.53
CA VAL A 22 -1.73 -20.43 5.89
C VAL A 22 -1.78 -18.90 5.94
N ALA A 23 -2.88 -18.35 6.48
CA ALA A 23 -2.98 -16.91 6.72
C ALA A 23 -2.01 -16.53 7.86
N CYS A 24 -1.14 -15.54 7.61
CA CYS A 24 -0.26 -15.00 8.65
C CYS A 24 -0.97 -13.93 9.49
N ASN A 25 -2.12 -13.42 9.05
CA ASN A 25 -2.75 -12.19 9.57
C ASN A 25 -1.73 -11.05 9.71
N CYS A 26 -0.78 -10.98 8.79
CA CYS A 26 0.26 -9.97 8.75
C CYS A 26 -0.06 -8.94 7.66
N SER A 27 0.45 -7.72 7.83
CA SER A 27 0.32 -6.70 6.79
C SER A 27 1.27 -7.02 5.64
N ASP A 28 0.75 -7.06 4.42
CA ASP A 28 1.51 -7.43 3.24
C ASP A 28 1.96 -6.20 2.43
N SER A 29 1.30 -5.05 2.68
CA SER A 29 1.62 -3.72 2.15
C SER A 29 1.24 -2.63 3.15
N MET A 30 2.15 -1.71 3.42
CA MET A 30 1.89 -0.50 4.19
C MET A 30 2.25 0.73 3.36
N MET A 31 1.32 1.70 3.30
CA MET A 31 1.53 2.99 2.66
C MET A 31 1.03 4.08 3.59
N LEU A 32 1.90 5.04 3.90
CA LEU A 32 1.52 6.28 4.55
C LEU A 32 1.06 7.25 3.46
N VAL A 33 -0.17 7.74 3.57
CA VAL A 33 -0.75 8.72 2.65
C VAL A 33 -0.88 10.04 3.39
N HIS A 34 -0.14 11.04 2.93
CA HIS A 34 -0.21 12.39 3.44
C HIS A 34 -0.92 13.29 2.42
N LEU A 35 -2.06 13.85 2.82
CA LEU A 35 -2.77 14.89 2.09
C LEU A 35 -2.41 16.24 2.74
N SER A 36 -1.82 17.14 1.97
CA SER A 36 -1.44 18.47 2.47
C SER A 36 -2.67 19.24 2.97
N ARG A 37 -2.50 20.17 3.92
CA ARG A 37 -3.61 20.99 4.45
C ARG A 37 -4.39 21.78 3.40
N LYS A 38 -3.77 22.12 2.26
CA LYS A 38 -4.44 22.82 1.14
C LYS A 38 -5.23 21.88 0.21
N HIS A 39 -5.14 20.58 0.43
CA HIS A 39 -5.74 19.53 -0.40
C HIS A 39 -5.31 19.63 -1.88
N ASP A 40 -4.10 20.14 -2.14
CA ASP A 40 -3.54 20.34 -3.47
C ASP A 40 -2.37 19.38 -3.79
N ARG A 41 -1.86 18.66 -2.78
CA ARG A 41 -0.78 17.69 -2.93
C ARG A 41 -1.03 16.42 -2.11
N VAL A 42 -0.63 15.29 -2.67
CA VAL A 42 -0.65 13.97 -2.01
C VAL A 42 0.74 13.37 -2.05
N SER A 43 1.19 12.80 -0.94
CA SER A 43 2.40 11.97 -0.88
C SER A 43 2.04 10.58 -0.39
N VAL A 44 2.43 9.55 -1.15
CA VAL A 44 2.23 8.13 -0.82
C VAL A 44 3.59 7.49 -0.63
N ILE A 45 3.95 7.24 0.63
CA ILE A 45 5.23 6.63 1.00
C ILE A 45 4.98 5.19 1.44
N SER A 46 5.49 4.24 0.67
CA SER A 46 5.45 2.83 1.02
C SER A 46 6.48 2.52 2.11
N LEU A 47 6.04 1.77 3.12
CA LEU A 47 6.85 1.24 4.20
C LEU A 47 7.04 -0.26 3.95
N PRO A 48 8.25 -0.71 3.59
CA PRO A 48 8.51 -2.12 3.34
C PRO A 48 8.16 -2.97 4.56
N ARG A 49 7.43 -4.05 4.34
CA ARG A 49 6.92 -4.94 5.41
C ARG A 49 8.02 -5.56 6.29
N ASP A 50 9.22 -5.70 5.73
CA ASP A 50 10.39 -6.29 6.39
C ASP A 50 11.28 -5.22 7.07
N SER A 51 10.82 -3.96 7.15
CA SER A 51 11.54 -2.89 7.87
C SER A 51 11.71 -3.25 9.33
N LEU A 52 12.94 -3.13 9.85
CA LEU A 52 13.21 -3.26 11.27
C LEU A 52 12.53 -2.12 12.03
N THR A 53 11.82 -2.47 13.09
CA THR A 53 11.23 -1.54 14.04
C THR A 53 11.42 -2.04 15.45
N GLU A 54 11.29 -1.14 16.41
CA GLU A 54 10.92 -1.49 17.78
C GLU A 54 9.39 -1.36 17.88
N ILE A 55 8.69 -2.47 18.14
CA ILE A 55 7.26 -2.44 18.42
C ILE A 55 7.10 -1.88 19.85
N PRO A 56 6.29 -0.84 20.07
CA PRO A 56 6.09 -0.28 21.41
C PRO A 56 5.40 -1.29 22.32
N ALA A 57 5.57 -1.13 23.64
CA ALA A 57 4.86 -1.95 24.60
C ALA A 57 3.33 -1.86 24.42
N TYR A 58 2.63 -2.98 24.56
CA TYR A 58 1.19 -3.06 24.36
C TYR A 58 0.53 -4.08 25.28
N GLN A 59 -0.79 -3.95 25.47
CA GLN A 59 -1.59 -4.89 26.25
C GLN A 59 -2.04 -6.05 25.38
N GLU A 60 -1.79 -7.27 25.83
CA GLU A 60 -2.28 -8.50 25.21
C GLU A 60 -3.77 -8.74 25.53
N PRO A 61 -4.48 -9.57 24.74
CA PRO A 61 -5.88 -9.89 24.99
C PRO A 61 -6.15 -10.53 26.36
N ASP A 62 -5.14 -11.17 26.97
CA ASP A 62 -5.22 -11.76 28.30
C ASP A 62 -4.97 -10.77 29.45
N GLY A 63 -4.72 -9.49 29.12
CA GLY A 63 -4.47 -8.41 30.06
C GLY A 63 -3.02 -8.27 30.53
N THR A 64 -2.10 -9.08 30.01
CA THR A 64 -0.67 -8.93 30.27
C THR A 64 -0.06 -7.83 29.40
N THR A 65 1.03 -7.22 29.88
CA THR A 65 1.79 -6.24 29.08
C THR A 65 2.95 -6.94 28.41
N ARG A 66 3.03 -6.81 27.08
CA ARG A 66 4.22 -7.19 26.34
C ARG A 66 5.12 -5.97 26.19
N GLU A 67 6.37 -6.12 26.62
CA GLU A 67 7.37 -5.06 26.56
C GLU A 67 7.76 -4.71 25.11
N ALA A 68 8.33 -3.53 24.94
CA ALA A 68 8.86 -3.09 23.65
C ALA A 68 9.97 -4.04 23.18
N HIS A 69 9.96 -4.41 21.90
CA HIS A 69 10.90 -5.40 21.36
C HIS A 69 11.15 -5.19 19.85
N PRO A 70 12.33 -5.63 19.35
CA PRO A 70 12.62 -5.54 17.93
C PRO A 70 11.78 -6.54 17.13
N ALA A 71 11.22 -6.09 16.01
CA ALA A 71 10.48 -6.93 15.08
C ALA A 71 10.50 -6.34 13.67
N LYS A 72 9.90 -7.06 12.73
CA LYS A 72 9.54 -6.50 11.42
C LYS A 72 8.25 -5.71 11.57
N ILE A 73 8.12 -4.58 10.87
CA ILE A 73 6.94 -3.72 10.97
C ILE A 73 5.62 -4.46 10.67
N ASN A 74 5.65 -5.49 9.83
CA ASN A 74 4.45 -6.28 9.53
C ASN A 74 3.94 -7.17 10.67
N ALA A 75 4.77 -7.44 11.67
CA ALA A 75 4.40 -8.21 12.85
C ALA A 75 3.47 -7.41 13.77
N ALA A 76 3.59 -6.08 13.82
CA ALA A 76 2.77 -5.21 14.66
C ALA A 76 1.26 -5.44 14.47
N TYR A 77 0.82 -5.66 13.23
CA TYR A 77 -0.59 -5.98 12.97
C TYR A 77 -0.99 -7.40 13.43
N ALA A 78 -0.08 -8.37 13.31
CA ALA A 78 -0.34 -9.74 13.76
C ALA A 78 -0.39 -9.83 15.29
N GLU A 79 0.37 -8.97 15.98
CA GLU A 79 0.55 -8.95 17.43
C GLU A 79 -0.53 -8.16 18.17
N GLY A 80 -0.91 -6.98 17.67
CA GLY A 80 -1.84 -6.07 18.36
C GLY A 80 -2.84 -5.40 17.42
N GLY A 81 -3.02 -5.94 16.23
CA GLY A 81 -4.00 -5.45 15.25
C GLY A 81 -3.68 -4.05 14.72
N ALA A 82 -4.72 -3.38 14.20
CA ALA A 82 -4.59 -2.05 13.62
C ALA A 82 -4.03 -0.99 14.58
N PRO A 83 -4.45 -0.92 15.87
CA PRO A 83 -3.93 0.08 16.79
C PRO A 83 -2.41 -0.02 17.00
N LEU A 84 -1.88 -1.24 17.18
CA LEU A 84 -0.44 -1.43 17.37
C LEU A 84 0.35 -1.13 16.08
N ALA A 85 -0.19 -1.52 14.92
CA ALA A 85 0.42 -1.19 13.63
C ALA A 85 0.49 0.33 13.40
N VAL A 86 -0.57 1.06 13.74
CA VAL A 86 -0.59 2.53 13.67
C VAL A 86 0.44 3.13 14.63
N ALA A 87 0.41 2.75 15.92
CA ALA A 87 1.35 3.27 16.92
C ALA A 87 2.82 3.01 16.53
N THR A 88 3.10 1.84 15.94
CA THR A 88 4.43 1.50 15.42
C THR A 88 4.83 2.43 14.26
N VAL A 89 3.94 2.66 13.30
CA VAL A 89 4.21 3.58 12.18
C VAL A 89 4.41 5.02 12.67
N GLU A 90 3.57 5.49 13.61
CA GLU A 90 3.71 6.82 14.21
C GLU A 90 5.06 6.97 14.93
N SER A 91 5.47 5.96 15.70
CA SER A 91 6.78 5.92 16.38
C SER A 91 7.95 5.98 15.39
N MET A 92 7.91 5.18 14.33
CA MET A 92 8.99 5.13 13.34
C MET A 92 9.13 6.40 12.50
N THR A 93 8.02 7.11 12.27
CA THR A 93 7.99 8.22 11.29
C THR A 93 7.88 9.58 11.96
N GLY A 94 7.41 9.64 13.20
CA GLY A 94 7.00 10.87 13.88
C GLY A 94 5.80 11.55 13.22
N MET A 95 5.08 10.86 12.32
CA MET A 95 3.86 11.35 11.70
C MET A 95 2.68 10.92 12.56
N ARG A 96 1.67 11.79 12.71
CA ARG A 96 0.37 11.38 13.24
C ARG A 96 -0.46 10.72 12.13
N VAL A 97 -1.17 9.66 12.47
CA VAL A 97 -2.09 8.96 11.56
C VAL A 97 -3.51 9.30 11.98
N ASP A 98 -4.16 10.19 11.22
CA ASP A 98 -5.53 10.63 11.52
C ASP A 98 -6.57 9.55 11.19
N HIS A 99 -6.31 8.76 10.15
CA HIS A 99 -7.20 7.70 9.70
C HIS A 99 -6.43 6.49 9.19
N PHE A 100 -7.06 5.32 9.25
CA PHE A 100 -6.44 4.06 8.87
C PHE A 100 -7.40 3.24 7.99
N LEU A 101 -6.96 2.83 6.80
CA LEU A 101 -7.75 1.97 5.92
C LEU A 101 -7.09 0.60 5.77
N GLN A 102 -7.77 -0.46 6.20
CA GLN A 102 -7.39 -1.85 6.02
C GLN A 102 -8.18 -2.50 4.89
N ILE A 103 -7.44 -3.12 3.96
CA ILE A 103 -8.00 -3.81 2.81
C ILE A 103 -7.47 -5.25 2.78
N ASP A 104 -8.37 -6.21 2.99
CA ASP A 104 -8.10 -7.64 2.78
C ASP A 104 -8.30 -8.05 1.31
N PHE A 105 -8.16 -9.34 1.02
CA PHE A 105 -8.27 -9.85 -0.35
C PHE A 105 -9.69 -9.72 -0.92
N ARG A 106 -10.72 -10.00 -0.11
CA ARG A 106 -12.12 -9.88 -0.54
C ARG A 106 -12.46 -8.44 -0.87
N ARG A 107 -12.17 -7.51 0.07
CA ARG A 107 -12.40 -6.07 -0.10
C ARG A 107 -11.64 -5.51 -1.30
N PHE A 108 -10.41 -5.99 -1.53
CA PHE A 108 -9.65 -5.61 -2.71
C PHE A 108 -10.33 -6.08 -4.01
N ILE A 109 -10.71 -7.35 -4.10
CA ILE A 109 -11.38 -7.91 -5.29
C ILE A 109 -12.69 -7.15 -5.55
N ASP A 110 -13.55 -7.04 -4.55
CA ASP A 110 -14.83 -6.35 -4.67
C ASP A 110 -14.69 -4.88 -5.00
N GLY A 111 -13.73 -4.19 -4.37
CA GLY A 111 -13.49 -2.76 -4.63
C GLY A 111 -13.06 -2.52 -6.07
N VAL A 112 -12.23 -3.41 -6.62
CA VAL A 112 -11.82 -3.35 -8.03
C VAL A 112 -12.98 -3.64 -8.96
N ASP A 113 -13.80 -4.67 -8.67
CA ASP A 113 -14.96 -5.01 -9.49
C ASP A 113 -16.03 -3.91 -9.44
N ALA A 114 -16.21 -3.24 -8.30
CA ALA A 114 -17.12 -2.10 -8.11
C ALA A 114 -16.71 -0.85 -8.92
N VAL A 115 -15.44 -0.76 -9.34
CA VAL A 115 -14.95 0.26 -10.28
C VAL A 115 -14.78 -0.30 -11.70
N ASP A 116 -15.40 -1.43 -12.00
CA ASP A 116 -15.37 -2.09 -13.31
C ASP A 116 -13.94 -2.48 -13.73
N GLY A 117 -13.07 -2.77 -12.78
CA GLY A 117 -11.67 -3.14 -13.02
C GLY A 117 -10.73 -1.95 -13.26
N VAL A 118 -9.43 -2.23 -13.17
CA VAL A 118 -8.35 -1.23 -13.26
C VAL A 118 -7.45 -1.51 -14.45
N THR A 119 -7.08 -0.46 -15.20
CA THR A 119 -6.12 -0.58 -16.29
C THR A 119 -4.70 -0.59 -15.75
N VAL A 120 -3.93 -1.61 -16.11
CA VAL A 120 -2.48 -1.67 -15.90
C VAL A 120 -1.76 -1.70 -17.24
N CYS A 121 -0.49 -1.33 -17.23
CA CYS A 121 0.36 -1.32 -18.41
C CYS A 121 1.73 -1.88 -18.04
N THR A 122 2.30 -2.65 -18.96
CA THR A 122 3.62 -3.22 -18.78
C THR A 122 4.42 -3.14 -20.08
N LYS A 123 5.71 -2.78 -19.97
CA LYS A 123 6.64 -2.70 -21.11
C LYS A 123 7.21 -4.07 -21.48
N ARG A 124 7.21 -5.01 -20.54
CA ARG A 124 7.73 -6.38 -20.69
C ARG A 124 6.66 -7.38 -20.30
N ARG A 125 6.84 -8.64 -20.71
CA ARG A 125 5.97 -9.72 -20.24
C ARG A 125 6.13 -9.87 -18.72
N LEU A 126 5.01 -9.92 -18.01
CA LEU A 126 4.97 -10.25 -16.58
C LEU A 126 4.46 -11.68 -16.46
N SER A 127 5.30 -12.59 -15.98
CA SER A 127 4.96 -14.00 -15.80
C SER A 127 5.44 -14.45 -14.43
N ASP A 128 4.51 -14.73 -13.52
CA ASP A 128 4.78 -15.19 -12.16
C ASP A 128 3.99 -16.47 -11.91
N SER A 129 4.71 -17.59 -11.81
CA SER A 129 4.10 -18.91 -11.62
C SER A 129 3.41 -19.06 -10.27
N ALA A 130 3.82 -18.29 -9.25
CA ALA A 130 3.26 -18.37 -7.90
C ALA A 130 1.87 -17.73 -7.81
N THR A 131 1.66 -16.62 -8.53
CA THR A 131 0.35 -15.94 -8.60
C THR A 131 -0.46 -16.32 -9.85
N LYS A 132 0.17 -17.02 -10.81
CA LYS A 132 -0.29 -17.23 -12.20
C LYS A 132 -0.55 -15.95 -12.98
N LEU A 133 0.06 -14.84 -12.58
CA LEU A 133 0.05 -13.64 -13.39
C LEU A 133 0.75 -13.95 -14.73
N ASN A 134 0.08 -13.66 -15.83
CA ASN A 134 0.65 -13.73 -17.17
C ASN A 134 0.10 -12.60 -18.04
N LEU A 135 0.87 -11.50 -18.16
CA LEU A 135 0.50 -10.35 -18.96
C LEU A 135 1.56 -10.14 -20.05
N ALA A 136 1.13 -10.09 -21.30
CA ALA A 136 1.98 -9.64 -22.41
C ALA A 136 2.34 -8.16 -22.27
N PRO A 137 3.39 -7.65 -22.94
CA PRO A 137 3.60 -6.21 -23.09
C PRO A 137 2.33 -5.51 -23.60
N GLY A 138 1.98 -4.35 -23.04
CA GLY A 138 0.81 -3.58 -23.44
C GLY A 138 -0.09 -3.15 -22.28
N ARG A 139 -1.30 -2.74 -22.63
CA ARG A 139 -2.34 -2.27 -21.70
C ARG A 139 -3.38 -3.37 -21.47
N HIS A 140 -3.70 -3.61 -20.21
CA HIS A 140 -4.62 -4.66 -19.78
C HIS A 140 -5.62 -4.08 -18.80
N ARG A 141 -6.90 -4.40 -18.96
CA ARG A 141 -7.91 -4.08 -17.95
C ARG A 141 -8.13 -5.32 -17.08
N LEU A 142 -7.84 -5.18 -15.80
CA LEU A 142 -7.88 -6.28 -14.83
C LEU A 142 -9.12 -6.14 -13.94
N ALA A 143 -9.91 -7.21 -13.86
CA ALA A 143 -10.94 -7.40 -12.84
C ALA A 143 -10.29 -7.68 -11.46
N GLY A 144 -11.08 -7.83 -10.40
CA GLY A 144 -10.60 -7.96 -9.02
C GLY A 144 -9.60 -9.07 -8.81
N GLY A 145 -9.94 -10.30 -9.21
CA GLY A 145 -9.04 -11.46 -9.11
C GLY A 145 -7.70 -11.28 -9.85
N PRO A 146 -7.69 -10.99 -11.16
CA PRO A 146 -6.46 -10.69 -11.89
C PRO A 146 -5.67 -9.49 -11.33
N SER A 147 -6.34 -8.49 -10.81
CA SER A 147 -5.70 -7.36 -10.12
C SER A 147 -4.99 -7.82 -8.85
N LEU A 148 -5.58 -8.76 -8.11
CA LEU A 148 -4.97 -9.32 -6.90
C LEU A 148 -3.71 -10.11 -7.25
N GLN A 149 -3.73 -10.89 -8.34
CA GLN A 149 -2.55 -11.58 -8.86
C GLN A 149 -1.44 -10.57 -9.22
N TYR A 150 -1.80 -9.45 -9.88
CA TYR A 150 -0.87 -8.41 -10.27
C TYR A 150 -0.17 -7.74 -9.07
N VAL A 151 -0.92 -7.30 -8.06
CA VAL A 151 -0.36 -6.59 -6.89
C VAL A 151 0.34 -7.50 -5.88
N ARG A 152 0.08 -8.82 -5.93
CA ARG A 152 0.75 -9.83 -5.10
C ARG A 152 1.98 -10.43 -5.76
N SER A 153 2.17 -10.24 -7.07
CA SER A 153 3.27 -10.86 -7.80
C SER A 153 4.63 -10.37 -7.31
N ARG A 154 5.54 -11.31 -7.01
CA ARG A 154 6.87 -11.07 -6.40
C ARG A 154 8.01 -11.54 -7.29
N HIS A 155 7.83 -12.64 -8.02
CA HIS A 155 8.91 -13.32 -8.73
C HIS A 155 9.15 -12.77 -10.14
N LEU A 156 8.92 -11.47 -10.34
CA LEU A 156 9.07 -10.78 -11.63
C LEU A 156 10.43 -10.10 -11.80
N ASP A 157 11.15 -9.94 -10.70
CA ASP A 157 12.43 -9.24 -10.59
C ASP A 157 13.12 -9.65 -9.26
N THR A 158 14.41 -9.36 -9.13
CA THR A 158 15.23 -9.70 -7.95
C THR A 158 15.27 -8.57 -6.91
N SER A 159 14.28 -7.66 -6.93
CA SER A 159 14.39 -6.35 -6.28
C SER A 159 13.95 -6.29 -4.81
N ALA A 160 14.09 -7.40 -4.07
CA ALA A 160 13.75 -7.46 -2.63
C ALA A 160 12.36 -6.85 -2.30
N ASP A 161 11.35 -7.23 -3.09
CA ASP A 161 9.95 -6.77 -2.99
C ASP A 161 9.64 -5.35 -3.51
N LEU A 162 10.65 -4.54 -3.84
CA LEU A 162 10.44 -3.17 -4.33
C LEU A 162 9.68 -3.12 -5.65
N GLY A 163 9.86 -4.11 -6.52
CA GLY A 163 9.07 -4.26 -7.75
C GLY A 163 7.59 -4.41 -7.45
N ARG A 164 7.23 -5.14 -6.38
CA ARG A 164 5.85 -5.28 -5.93
C ARG A 164 5.32 -3.95 -5.39
N VAL A 165 6.11 -3.24 -4.59
CA VAL A 165 5.78 -1.89 -4.10
C VAL A 165 5.47 -0.94 -5.26
N GLN A 166 6.34 -0.87 -6.28
CA GLN A 166 6.10 -0.04 -7.45
C GLN A 166 4.84 -0.45 -8.22
N ARG A 167 4.57 -1.75 -8.37
CA ARG A 167 3.33 -2.25 -9.01
C ARG A 167 2.09 -1.80 -8.25
N GLN A 168 2.12 -1.83 -6.92
CA GLN A 168 1.00 -1.36 -6.08
C GLN A 168 0.79 0.16 -6.22
N GLN A 169 1.86 0.96 -6.24
CA GLN A 169 1.77 2.41 -6.48
C GLN A 169 1.22 2.71 -7.88
N ARG A 170 1.71 2.00 -8.91
CA ARG A 170 1.15 2.06 -10.28
C ARG A 170 -0.33 1.70 -10.29
N PHE A 171 -0.72 0.65 -9.59
CA PHE A 171 -2.11 0.23 -9.50
C PHE A 171 -2.98 1.32 -8.88
N LEU A 172 -2.54 1.89 -7.75
CA LEU A 172 -3.25 2.97 -7.06
C LEU A 172 -3.44 4.20 -7.97
N VAL A 173 -2.38 4.65 -8.66
CA VAL A 173 -2.46 5.76 -9.63
C VAL A 173 -3.49 5.47 -10.71
N ASN A 174 -3.47 4.27 -11.29
CA ASN A 174 -4.38 3.91 -12.37
C ASN A 174 -5.82 3.69 -11.92
N ALA A 175 -6.03 3.20 -10.69
CA ALA A 175 -7.34 3.11 -10.06
C ALA A 175 -7.94 4.50 -9.82
N LEU A 176 -7.16 5.43 -9.24
CA LEU A 176 -7.60 6.80 -8.92
C LEU A 176 -8.00 7.59 -10.18
N ARG A 177 -7.20 7.52 -11.24
CA ARG A 177 -7.50 8.22 -12.50
C ARG A 177 -8.48 7.48 -13.42
N GLY A 178 -8.84 6.25 -13.07
CA GLY A 178 -9.66 5.37 -13.90
C GLY A 178 -11.04 5.96 -14.20
N ALA A 179 -11.52 5.74 -15.41
CA ALA A 179 -12.88 6.08 -15.82
C ALA A 179 -13.93 5.29 -15.01
N GLY A 180 -13.60 4.07 -14.60
CA GLY A 180 -14.41 3.23 -13.72
C GLY A 180 -14.74 3.94 -12.41
N LEU A 181 -13.71 4.33 -11.65
CA LEU A 181 -13.88 5.11 -10.42
C LEU A 181 -14.65 6.42 -10.67
N LYS A 182 -14.52 7.04 -11.85
CA LYS A 182 -15.20 8.30 -12.18
C LYS A 182 -16.71 8.08 -12.22
N LYS A 183 -17.11 7.03 -12.94
CA LYS A 183 -18.51 6.63 -13.08
C LYS A 183 -19.07 6.19 -11.74
N THR A 184 -18.31 5.42 -10.95
CA THR A 184 -18.72 4.98 -9.61
C THR A 184 -18.95 6.15 -8.66
N LEU A 185 -18.08 7.16 -8.64
CA LEU A 185 -18.23 8.32 -7.75
C LEU A 185 -19.30 9.34 -8.18
N ALA A 186 -19.67 9.33 -9.46
CA ALA A 186 -20.75 10.15 -10.02
C ALA A 186 -22.15 9.61 -9.68
N ASP A 187 -22.25 8.34 -9.30
CA ASP A 187 -23.48 7.67 -8.90
C ASP A 187 -23.49 7.52 -7.36
N PRO A 188 -24.41 8.18 -6.63
CA PRO A 188 -24.43 8.14 -5.16
C PRO A 188 -24.57 6.72 -4.58
N ALA A 189 -25.35 5.86 -5.22
CA ALA A 189 -25.58 4.50 -4.74
C ALA A 189 -24.32 3.64 -4.94
N LYS A 190 -23.65 3.77 -6.09
CA LYS A 190 -22.39 3.07 -6.36
C LYS A 190 -21.24 3.60 -5.51
N ALA A 191 -21.17 4.90 -5.27
CA ALA A 191 -20.19 5.51 -4.37
C ALA A 191 -20.34 4.98 -2.93
N ALA A 192 -21.58 4.94 -2.42
CA ALA A 192 -21.90 4.36 -1.12
C ALA A 192 -21.57 2.86 -1.07
N GLY A 193 -21.89 2.11 -2.14
CA GLY A 193 -21.55 0.70 -2.27
C GLY A 193 -20.04 0.46 -2.18
N LEU A 194 -19.24 1.19 -2.97
CA LEU A 194 -17.79 1.11 -2.94
C LEU A 194 -17.22 1.44 -1.55
N ALA A 195 -17.71 2.50 -0.91
CA ALA A 195 -17.23 2.88 0.42
C ALA A 195 -17.53 1.79 1.47
N ARG A 196 -18.73 1.21 1.46
CA ARG A 196 -19.08 0.07 2.32
C ARG A 196 -18.21 -1.14 2.05
N THR A 197 -17.93 -1.46 0.79
CA THR A 197 -17.02 -2.55 0.41
C THR A 197 -15.61 -2.34 0.98
N LEU A 198 -15.07 -1.12 0.90
CA LEU A 198 -13.73 -0.82 1.40
C LEU A 198 -13.66 -0.80 2.94
N LEU A 199 -14.69 -0.29 3.62
CA LEU A 199 -14.77 -0.31 5.08
C LEU A 199 -15.01 -1.72 5.63
N GLY A 200 -15.72 -2.57 4.88
CA GLY A 200 -16.11 -3.90 5.30
C GLY A 200 -17.02 -3.91 6.54
N SER A 201 -16.94 -4.97 7.35
CA SER A 201 -17.72 -5.11 8.58
C SER A 201 -17.25 -4.14 9.68
N ALA A 202 -18.17 -3.76 10.56
CA ALA A 202 -17.95 -2.84 11.69
C ALA A 202 -16.96 -3.35 12.77
N SER A 203 -16.32 -4.50 12.57
CA SER A 203 -15.42 -5.15 13.53
C SER A 203 -14.04 -4.50 13.62
N VAL A 204 -13.68 -3.62 12.68
CA VAL A 204 -12.43 -2.83 12.73
C VAL A 204 -12.81 -1.37 12.59
N ASP A 205 -12.60 -0.59 13.66
CA ASP A 205 -12.69 0.85 13.56
C ASP A 205 -11.50 1.37 12.74
N GLN A 206 -11.84 1.97 11.60
CA GLN A 206 -10.89 2.50 10.62
C GLN A 206 -10.81 4.03 10.70
N GLY A 207 -11.54 4.64 11.63
CA GLY A 207 -11.64 6.10 11.77
C GLY A 207 -12.33 6.75 10.57
N PHE A 208 -12.96 5.99 9.68
CA PHE A 208 -13.61 6.47 8.47
C PHE A 208 -15.09 6.13 8.48
N THR A 209 -15.93 7.12 8.20
CA THR A 209 -17.29 6.88 7.74
C THR A 209 -17.31 6.64 6.22
N ALA A 210 -18.41 6.08 5.71
CA ALA A 210 -18.59 5.93 4.26
C ALA A 210 -18.55 7.28 3.53
N SER A 211 -19.10 8.34 4.15
CA SER A 211 -19.03 9.71 3.64
C SER A 211 -17.60 10.23 3.56
N ASP A 212 -16.77 9.96 4.57
CA ASP A 212 -15.37 10.40 4.59
C ASP A 212 -14.58 9.77 3.45
N LEU A 213 -14.74 8.45 3.22
CA LEU A 213 -14.07 7.79 2.08
C LEU A 213 -14.53 8.32 0.73
N ILE A 214 -15.81 8.63 0.56
CA ILE A 214 -16.33 9.21 -0.68
C ILE A 214 -15.78 10.62 -0.88
N ALA A 215 -15.74 11.43 0.18
CA ALA A 215 -15.18 12.77 0.15
C ALA A 215 -13.68 12.71 -0.22
N LEU A 216 -12.90 11.91 0.49
CA LEU A 216 -11.49 11.68 0.22
C LEU A 216 -11.26 11.21 -1.23
N ALA A 217 -12.03 10.23 -1.71
CA ALA A 217 -11.89 9.74 -3.09
C ALA A 217 -12.17 10.83 -4.13
N ARG A 218 -13.13 11.74 -3.87
CA ARG A 218 -13.42 12.89 -4.74
C ARG A 218 -12.31 13.93 -4.69
N GLU A 219 -11.72 14.18 -3.52
CA GLU A 219 -10.59 15.09 -3.35
C GLU A 219 -9.34 14.59 -4.05
N LEU A 220 -8.93 13.34 -3.78
CA LEU A 220 -7.76 12.72 -4.41
C LEU A 220 -7.85 12.73 -5.95
N ARG A 221 -9.06 12.65 -6.51
CA ARG A 221 -9.29 12.73 -7.96
C ARG A 221 -9.16 14.12 -8.57
N ARG A 222 -9.37 15.18 -7.78
CA ARG A 222 -9.23 16.56 -8.24
C ARG A 222 -7.76 16.96 -8.32
N ILE A 223 -6.92 16.33 -7.51
CA ILE A 223 -5.48 16.58 -7.47
C ILE A 223 -4.83 16.03 -8.74
N PRO A 224 -4.11 16.87 -9.52
CA PRO A 224 -3.41 16.41 -10.71
C PRO A 224 -2.33 15.38 -10.37
N LEU A 225 -2.13 14.37 -11.22
CA LEU A 225 -1.12 13.33 -10.98
C LEU A 225 0.32 13.85 -10.82
N LYS A 226 0.63 15.01 -11.42
CA LYS A 226 1.94 15.68 -11.27
C LYS A 226 2.16 16.25 -9.86
N ASP A 227 1.08 16.42 -9.10
CA ASP A 227 1.03 16.93 -7.72
C ASP A 227 0.77 15.78 -6.73
N MET A 228 0.80 14.54 -7.21
CA MET A 228 0.84 13.33 -6.38
C MET A 228 2.25 12.75 -6.42
N GLU A 229 2.82 12.45 -5.26
CA GLU A 229 4.19 11.97 -5.11
C GLU A 229 4.17 10.55 -4.55
N PHE A 230 4.96 9.66 -5.11
CA PHE A 230 4.99 8.25 -4.74
C PHE A 230 6.44 7.82 -4.53
N GLY A 231 6.70 7.15 -3.41
CA GLY A 231 8.03 6.72 -3.07
C GLY A 231 8.03 5.57 -2.07
N THR A 232 9.21 5.04 -1.81
CA THR A 232 9.45 4.13 -0.69
C THR A 232 10.30 4.89 0.31
N VAL A 233 10.10 4.64 1.61
CA VAL A 233 11.02 5.15 2.63
C VAL A 233 12.48 4.80 2.23
N PRO A 234 13.43 5.73 2.35
CA PRO A 234 14.82 5.48 1.96
C PRO A 234 15.43 4.27 2.67
N ILE A 235 16.01 3.35 1.91
CA ILE A 235 16.57 2.08 2.41
C ILE A 235 18.10 2.11 2.28
N ALA A 236 18.81 1.82 3.36
CA ALA A 236 20.28 1.71 3.37
C ALA A 236 20.77 0.29 3.03
N GLY A 237 19.89 -0.72 3.08
CA GLY A 237 20.19 -2.11 2.77
C GLY A 237 19.47 -3.05 3.73
N PHE A 238 20.11 -4.16 4.06
CA PHE A 238 19.66 -5.08 5.10
C PHE A 238 20.44 -4.82 6.39
N ASN A 239 19.81 -5.08 7.54
CA ASN A 239 20.53 -5.21 8.80
C ASN A 239 21.27 -6.55 8.83
N GLU A 240 22.20 -6.68 9.78
CA GLU A 240 22.67 -8.00 10.20
C GLU A 240 21.50 -8.84 10.71
N LEU A 241 21.68 -10.17 10.72
CA LEU A 241 20.63 -11.08 11.16
C LEU A 241 20.34 -10.82 12.65
N ILE A 242 19.09 -10.49 12.96
CA ILE A 242 18.66 -10.26 14.33
C ILE A 242 18.12 -11.57 14.90
N PRO A 243 18.62 -12.05 16.06
CA PRO A 243 18.07 -13.23 16.73
C PRO A 243 16.54 -13.14 16.85
N ASP A 244 15.84 -14.24 16.61
CA ASP A 244 14.38 -14.38 16.68
C ASP A 244 13.54 -13.52 15.69
N VAL A 245 14.13 -12.54 15.02
CA VAL A 245 13.46 -11.68 14.01
C VAL A 245 13.86 -12.06 12.57
N GLY A 246 15.12 -12.42 12.37
CA GLY A 246 15.69 -12.78 11.08
C GLY A 246 16.15 -11.59 10.23
N SER A 247 16.08 -11.73 8.90
CA SER A 247 16.55 -10.71 7.95
C SER A 247 15.57 -9.54 7.87
N THR A 248 16.05 -8.32 8.08
CA THR A 248 15.26 -7.09 8.09
C THR A 248 15.87 -6.01 7.20
N LEU A 249 15.03 -5.10 6.70
CA LEU A 249 15.43 -3.94 5.94
C LEU A 249 15.83 -2.80 6.88
N ARG A 250 16.96 -2.16 6.59
CA ARG A 250 17.50 -1.00 7.30
C ARG A 250 17.14 0.26 6.55
N TRP A 251 16.48 1.21 7.21
CA TRP A 251 16.25 2.53 6.64
C TRP A 251 17.54 3.35 6.60
N ASP A 252 17.68 4.19 5.59
CA ASP A 252 18.62 5.31 5.62
C ASP A 252 18.00 6.37 6.54
N ARG A 253 18.40 6.36 7.81
CA ARG A 253 17.78 7.16 8.87
C ARG A 253 17.79 8.65 8.54
N GLU A 254 18.90 9.18 8.06
CA GLU A 254 18.97 10.60 7.71
C GLU A 254 18.03 10.98 6.56
N ARG A 255 17.98 10.17 5.50
CA ARG A 255 17.07 10.45 4.37
C ARG A 255 15.61 10.23 4.76
N ALA A 256 15.32 9.23 5.59
CA ALA A 256 13.98 8.97 6.11
C ALA A 256 13.50 10.11 7.02
N ASP A 257 14.33 10.57 7.97
CA ASP A 257 14.01 11.67 8.88
C ASP A 257 13.74 12.96 8.09
N ARG A 258 14.57 13.27 7.09
CA ARG A 258 14.33 14.41 6.17
C ARG A 258 13.04 14.26 5.37
N LEU A 259 12.74 13.05 4.88
CA LEU A 259 11.49 12.77 4.17
C LEU A 259 10.28 13.05 5.06
N PHE A 260 10.22 12.47 6.26
CA PHE A 260 9.07 12.64 7.15
C PHE A 260 8.99 14.05 7.74
N ALA A 261 10.11 14.74 7.98
CA ALA A 261 10.10 16.16 8.34
C ALA A 261 9.50 17.02 7.22
N THR A 262 9.86 16.76 5.96
CA THR A 262 9.28 17.43 4.80
C THR A 262 7.76 17.25 4.74
N LEU A 263 7.27 16.03 5.03
CA LEU A 263 5.84 15.74 5.07
C LEU A 263 5.12 16.42 6.24
N ARG A 264 5.69 16.41 7.46
CA ARG A 264 5.13 17.11 8.62
C ARG A 264 4.97 18.61 8.39
N GLU A 265 5.87 19.20 7.60
CA GLU A 265 5.87 20.62 7.28
C GLU A 265 5.00 20.96 6.04
N ASP A 266 4.19 20.02 5.55
CA ASP A 266 3.38 20.20 4.34
C ASP A 266 4.21 20.68 3.14
N ARG A 267 5.46 20.21 3.01
CA ARG A 267 6.34 20.54 1.86
C ARG A 267 6.33 19.45 0.79
N GLN A 268 6.68 19.86 -0.43
CA GLN A 268 6.84 18.95 -1.56
C GLN A 268 8.12 18.13 -1.42
N VAL A 269 8.06 16.83 -1.66
CA VAL A 269 9.22 15.93 -1.56
C VAL A 269 10.08 15.97 -2.82
N THR A 270 9.44 15.94 -3.99
CA THR A 270 10.14 16.07 -5.28
C THR A 270 10.44 17.54 -5.59
N LYS A 271 11.53 17.78 -6.30
CA LYS A 271 11.83 19.12 -6.80
C LYS A 271 10.72 19.61 -7.73
N PRO A 272 10.35 20.90 -7.71
CA PRO A 272 9.47 21.49 -8.71
C PRO A 272 9.96 21.17 -10.14
N GLY A 273 9.04 20.71 -11.00
CA GLY A 273 9.36 20.32 -12.38
C GLY A 273 10.12 18.99 -12.53
N SER A 274 10.28 18.21 -11.45
CA SER A 274 10.97 16.91 -11.52
C SER A 274 10.44 16.01 -12.64
N ARG A 275 11.37 15.47 -13.43
CA ARG A 275 11.11 14.50 -14.51
C ARG A 275 11.59 13.09 -14.16
N THR A 276 11.96 12.85 -12.89
CA THR A 276 12.50 11.57 -12.42
C THR A 276 11.54 10.42 -12.75
N GLN A 277 12.08 9.35 -13.32
CA GLN A 277 11.35 8.15 -13.66
C GLN A 277 11.57 7.09 -12.58
N PRO A 278 10.56 6.23 -12.32
CA PRO A 278 10.77 5.06 -11.47
C PRO A 278 11.78 4.12 -12.14
N LEU A 279 12.71 3.58 -11.36
CA LEU A 279 13.65 2.57 -11.84
C LEU A 279 12.93 1.24 -12.08
N ASP A 280 13.17 0.60 -13.22
CA ASP A 280 12.64 -0.73 -13.58
C ASP A 280 13.78 -1.59 -14.17
N PRO A 281 14.32 -2.58 -13.41
CA PRO A 281 13.90 -2.96 -12.06
C PRO A 281 14.34 -1.95 -10.99
N PRO A 282 13.63 -1.89 -9.84
CA PRO A 282 14.05 -1.08 -8.72
C PRO A 282 15.34 -1.59 -8.04
N ARG A 283 16.03 -0.68 -7.36
CA ARG A 283 17.27 -0.88 -6.61
C ARG A 283 17.10 -0.44 -5.16
N LEU A 284 17.57 -1.25 -4.21
CA LEU A 284 17.38 -1.01 -2.77
C LEU A 284 17.78 0.41 -2.30
N GLN A 285 19.01 0.85 -2.61
CA GLN A 285 19.58 2.09 -2.08
C GLN A 285 19.27 3.35 -2.90
N ASP A 286 18.50 3.21 -3.98
CA ASP A 286 18.26 4.30 -4.94
C ASP A 286 16.83 4.24 -5.47
N GLN A 287 15.87 4.40 -4.55
CA GLN A 287 14.46 4.55 -4.90
C GLN A 287 14.08 6.03 -4.89
N PRO A 288 13.98 6.69 -6.06
CA PRO A 288 13.53 8.08 -6.09
C PRO A 288 12.04 8.18 -5.77
N VAL A 289 11.66 9.25 -5.09
CA VAL A 289 10.26 9.69 -5.07
C VAL A 289 9.93 10.25 -6.46
N VAL A 290 8.84 9.77 -7.05
CA VAL A 290 8.41 10.14 -8.41
C VAL A 290 7.02 10.74 -8.37
N ARG A 291 6.70 11.52 -9.40
CA ARG A 291 5.35 12.06 -9.58
C ARG A 291 4.40 11.00 -10.15
N GLY A 292 3.13 11.08 -9.79
CA GLY A 292 2.11 10.10 -10.17
C GLY A 292 1.90 9.97 -11.68
N ASP A 293 2.17 11.03 -12.44
CA ASP A 293 2.10 11.01 -13.91
C ASP A 293 3.11 10.02 -14.53
N LYS A 294 4.17 9.63 -13.80
CA LYS A 294 5.16 8.62 -14.25
C LYS A 294 4.69 7.18 -14.06
N TYR A 295 3.67 6.97 -13.24
CA TYR A 295 3.04 5.67 -13.01
C TYR A 295 1.73 5.48 -13.78
N ALA A 296 1.18 6.56 -14.29
CA ALA A 296 0.08 6.56 -15.23
C ALA A 296 0.45 5.76 -16.49
N CYS A 297 -0.41 4.81 -16.88
CA CYS A 297 -0.36 4.23 -18.22
C CYS A 297 -0.55 5.32 -19.28
N ALA A 298 0.43 5.42 -20.17
CA ALA A 298 0.31 6.19 -21.41
C ALA A 298 -0.74 5.55 -22.31
#